data_AF-A0A1G7ZRZ0-F1
#
_entry.id   AF-A0A1G7ZRZ0-F1
#
_cell.length_a   1.000
_cell.length_b   1.000
_cell.length_c   1.000
_cell.angle_alpha   90.00
_cell.angle_beta   90.00
_cell.angle_gamma   90.00
#
_symmetry.space_group_name_H-M   'P 1'
#
loop_
_entity.id
_entity.type
_entity.pdbx_description
1 polymer ?
#
loop_
_entity_poly.entity_id
_entity_poly.type
_entity_poly.pdbx_seq_one_letter_code
_entity_poly.pdbx_strand_id
1 'polypeptide(L)'
;MAERAPSDVREKRVPRLREQAQGAYELLVALLSRAGSQGMAADIAALPTVNDVMAQRPEMVGSLLELAWGLRTNKAFEPFFLSAETGQVVETKSQPLAPCGRTFHQIEIAHLQGAARLYFERCEIAWAERRARQARQRHAKDRAKAKGSLGGRLRTGMKELLGGQPEFDPQEFRAQYPGHGLYQQLKPHLKRPSQFKFITEYARLSRGQAERLGPLITALEDQAAVERLAQLKPEDISQLMGIARAHAAVLLKLDNRVTKQRASAKPGARPQKQAPELTEEEARVLESKAGEVFVDLILHHMNALDGLRNAGTQAPTLVRRLTPIFGSRTWSLFADAKSLQNVIDTPDHLRKVLGPLMASFTPGMSRIFEQINDPEIAKDILVAAREHIPDPELVKLFNDPGLEPIWSSLPAKFNNNYRYQRDAPADSGLLRNYDNLSMVCKGIFESLRRGGDP
;
A
#
# COMPACT_ATOMS: atom_id res chain seq x y z
N MET A 1 -6.78 -14.69 -40.92
CA MET A 1 -7.20 -14.66 -39.51
C MET A 1 -7.33 -16.09 -39.05
N ALA A 2 -6.39 -16.58 -38.25
CA ALA A 2 -6.40 -17.93 -37.70
C ALA A 2 -6.46 -17.84 -36.18
N GLU A 3 -7.54 -18.33 -35.60
CA GLU A 3 -7.70 -18.55 -34.17
C GLU A 3 -6.60 -19.52 -33.69
N ARG A 4 -5.72 -19.04 -32.80
CA ARG A 4 -4.85 -19.92 -32.02
C ARG A 4 -5.56 -20.23 -30.71
N ALA A 5 -6.04 -21.46 -30.60
CA ALA A 5 -6.48 -22.06 -29.34
C ALA A 5 -5.37 -21.97 -28.27
N PRO A 6 -5.71 -21.88 -26.98
CA PRO A 6 -4.72 -21.91 -25.91
C PRO A 6 -4.03 -23.27 -25.88
N SER A 7 -2.70 -23.26 -25.99
CA SER A 7 -1.85 -24.45 -25.90
C SER A 7 -1.89 -25.00 -24.47
N ASP A 8 -2.82 -25.88 -24.20
CA ASP A 8 -2.92 -26.65 -22.96
C ASP A 8 -1.85 -27.76 -23.00
N VAL A 9 -0.58 -27.36 -22.86
CA VAL A 9 0.55 -28.30 -22.71
C VAL A 9 0.46 -28.88 -21.31
N ARG A 10 -0.27 -29.98 -21.16
CA ARG A 10 -0.13 -30.89 -20.01
C ARG A 10 1.32 -31.36 -20.00
N GLU A 11 2.15 -30.77 -19.12
CA GLU A 11 3.50 -31.26 -18.83
C GLU A 11 3.43 -32.77 -18.58
N LYS A 12 4.06 -33.55 -19.48
CA LYS A 12 4.21 -35.00 -19.31
C LYS A 12 4.96 -35.24 -17.98
N ARG A 13 4.23 -35.76 -16.98
CA ARG A 13 4.80 -36.14 -15.68
C ARG A 13 5.81 -37.26 -15.91
N VAL A 14 7.09 -37.02 -15.63
CA VAL A 14 8.14 -38.05 -15.66
C VAL A 14 8.24 -38.65 -14.25
N PRO A 15 7.82 -39.91 -14.00
CA PRO A 15 7.76 -40.49 -12.66
C PRO A 15 9.11 -40.46 -11.91
N ARG A 16 10.21 -40.65 -12.66
CA ARG A 16 11.58 -40.66 -12.13
C ARG A 16 12.02 -39.35 -11.46
N LEU A 17 11.46 -38.20 -11.87
CA LEU A 17 11.85 -36.90 -11.29
C LEU A 17 11.38 -36.72 -9.85
N ARG A 18 10.20 -37.27 -9.51
CA ARG A 18 9.67 -37.19 -8.14
C ARG A 18 10.48 -38.04 -7.19
N GLU A 19 10.84 -39.24 -7.62
CA GLU A 19 11.71 -40.16 -6.87
C GLU A 19 13.10 -39.54 -6.65
N GLN A 20 13.67 -38.90 -7.68
CA GLN A 20 14.94 -38.18 -7.55
C GLN A 20 14.85 -37.00 -6.57
N ALA A 21 13.80 -36.18 -6.66
CA ALA A 21 13.61 -35.06 -5.72
C ALA A 21 13.41 -35.55 -4.28
N GLN A 22 12.65 -36.63 -4.09
CA GLN A 22 12.45 -37.26 -2.78
C GLN A 22 13.76 -37.84 -2.23
N GLY A 23 14.55 -38.54 -3.05
CA GLY A 23 15.84 -39.08 -2.64
C GLY A 23 16.86 -37.99 -2.27
N ALA A 24 16.91 -36.89 -3.03
CA ALA A 24 17.74 -35.74 -2.70
C ALA A 24 17.32 -35.09 -1.37
N TYR A 25 16.01 -34.99 -1.12
CA TYR A 25 15.46 -34.47 0.13
C TYR A 25 15.80 -35.35 1.34
N GLU A 26 15.61 -36.66 1.24
CA GLU A 26 15.96 -37.62 2.32
C GLU A 26 17.45 -37.54 2.67
N LEU A 27 18.31 -37.41 1.65
CA LEU A 27 19.75 -37.26 1.84
C LEU A 27 20.10 -35.92 2.53
N LEU A 28 19.41 -34.84 2.15
CA LEU A 28 19.56 -33.53 2.79
C LEU A 28 19.16 -33.57 4.26
N VAL A 29 18.00 -34.17 4.59
CA VAL A 29 17.51 -34.32 5.97
C VAL A 29 18.49 -35.15 6.81
N ALA A 30 19.03 -36.23 6.27
CA ALA A 30 20.02 -37.06 6.96
C ALA A 30 21.31 -36.29 7.26
N LEU A 31 21.79 -35.47 6.33
CA LEU A 31 22.98 -34.64 6.54
C LEU A 31 22.73 -33.51 7.55
N LEU A 32 21.58 -32.83 7.45
CA LEU A 32 21.19 -31.79 8.40
C LEU A 32 21.06 -32.33 9.82
N SER A 33 20.51 -33.54 9.97
CA SER A 33 20.39 -34.22 11.26
C SER A 33 21.76 -34.58 11.84
N ARG A 34 22.69 -35.06 11.00
CA ARG A 34 24.07 -35.39 11.42
C ARG A 34 24.90 -34.16 11.77
N ALA A 35 24.68 -33.04 11.08
CA ALA A 35 25.38 -31.79 11.33
C ALA A 35 24.99 -31.11 12.66
N GLY A 36 23.97 -31.61 13.36
CA GLY A 36 23.52 -31.04 14.63
C GLY A 36 22.87 -29.66 14.50
N SER A 37 22.42 -29.28 13.30
CA SER A 37 21.74 -28.00 13.04
C SER A 37 20.36 -27.98 13.70
N GLN A 38 20.30 -27.64 15.00
CA GLN A 38 19.09 -27.75 15.83
C GLN A 38 17.88 -26.93 15.38
N GLY A 39 18.05 -25.94 14.48
CA GLY A 39 16.94 -25.17 13.92
C GLY A 39 16.27 -25.90 12.75
N MET A 40 16.85 -25.76 11.54
CA MET A 40 16.26 -26.26 10.30
C MET A 40 16.01 -27.77 10.31
N ALA A 41 16.91 -28.57 10.91
CA ALA A 41 16.73 -30.02 10.97
C ALA A 41 15.54 -30.42 11.85
N ALA A 42 15.33 -29.73 12.98
CA ALA A 42 14.20 -29.98 13.87
C ALA A 42 12.87 -29.61 13.21
N ASP A 43 12.82 -28.48 12.49
CA ASP A 43 11.62 -27.97 11.85
C ASP A 43 11.07 -28.88 10.73
N ILE A 44 11.95 -29.68 10.10
CA ILE A 44 11.58 -30.62 9.03
C ILE A 44 11.65 -32.10 9.44
N ALA A 45 12.10 -32.41 10.67
CA ALA A 45 12.27 -33.80 11.12
C ALA A 45 10.99 -34.63 11.04
N ALA A 46 9.83 -34.01 11.28
CA ALA A 46 8.52 -34.64 11.22
C ALA A 46 7.89 -34.64 9.80
N LEU A 47 8.61 -34.17 8.78
CA LEU A 47 8.12 -34.00 7.41
C LEU A 47 8.82 -35.00 6.48
N PRO A 48 8.29 -36.23 6.34
CA PRO A 48 9.00 -37.31 5.65
C PRO A 48 9.08 -37.12 4.14
N THR A 49 8.18 -36.34 3.53
CA THR A 49 8.15 -36.16 2.07
C THR A 49 8.41 -34.71 1.64
N VAL A 50 8.89 -34.56 0.40
CA VAL A 50 9.03 -33.26 -0.26
C VAL A 50 7.70 -32.48 -0.24
N ASN A 51 6.58 -33.17 -0.49
CA ASN A 51 5.25 -32.55 -0.45
C ASN A 51 4.88 -32.05 0.95
N ASP A 52 5.29 -32.76 2.01
CA ASP A 52 5.02 -32.33 3.40
C ASP A 52 5.73 -31.02 3.71
N VAL A 53 7.01 -30.89 3.34
CA VAL A 53 7.74 -29.62 3.50
C VAL A 53 7.12 -28.53 2.66
N MET A 54 6.84 -28.80 1.38
CA MET A 54 6.23 -27.82 0.48
C MET A 54 4.88 -27.32 0.99
N ALA A 55 4.07 -28.19 1.60
CA ALA A 55 2.76 -27.83 2.12
C ALA A 55 2.81 -27.20 3.52
N GLN A 56 3.71 -27.66 4.40
CA GLN A 56 3.75 -27.28 5.81
C GLN A 56 4.73 -26.16 6.15
N ARG A 57 5.83 -26.07 5.39
CA ARG A 57 6.95 -25.12 5.57
C ARG A 57 7.40 -24.52 4.22
N PRO A 58 6.49 -23.91 3.43
CA PRO A 58 6.85 -23.36 2.11
C PRO A 58 7.99 -22.34 2.16
N GLU A 59 8.11 -21.59 3.24
CA GLU A 59 9.17 -20.61 3.50
C GLU A 59 10.58 -21.22 3.54
N MET A 60 10.69 -22.51 3.88
CA MET A 60 11.96 -23.23 3.98
C MET A 60 12.44 -23.81 2.65
N VAL A 61 11.53 -23.97 1.67
CA VAL A 61 11.82 -24.66 0.40
C VAL A 61 12.97 -23.99 -0.35
N GLY A 62 13.00 -22.66 -0.40
CA GLY A 62 14.10 -21.92 -1.04
C GLY A 62 15.45 -22.20 -0.38
N SER A 63 15.51 -22.16 0.96
CA SER A 63 16.73 -22.45 1.71
C SER A 63 17.21 -23.89 1.52
N LEU A 64 16.29 -24.86 1.47
CA LEU A 64 16.63 -26.27 1.22
C LEU A 64 17.18 -26.49 -0.18
N LEU A 65 16.62 -25.81 -1.18
CA LEU A 65 17.12 -25.84 -2.57
C LEU A 65 18.52 -25.23 -2.67
N GLU A 66 18.76 -24.10 -2.03
CA GLU A 66 20.10 -23.48 -2.00
C GLU A 66 21.13 -24.36 -1.28
N LEU A 67 20.74 -25.04 -0.20
CA LEU A 67 21.61 -26.03 0.45
C LEU A 67 21.92 -27.21 -0.47
N ALA A 68 20.91 -27.76 -1.15
CA ALA A 68 21.11 -28.83 -2.12
C ALA A 68 22.06 -28.39 -3.26
N TRP A 69 21.90 -27.16 -3.76
CA TRP A 69 22.81 -26.57 -4.74
C TRP A 69 24.26 -26.44 -4.22
N GLY A 70 24.42 -26.02 -2.98
CA GLY A 70 25.72 -25.93 -2.32
C GLY A 70 26.40 -27.31 -2.18
N LEU A 71 25.61 -28.37 -2.02
CA LEU A 71 26.10 -29.74 -1.89
C LEU A 71 26.32 -30.47 -3.22
N ARG A 72 26.10 -29.82 -4.37
CA ARG A 72 26.15 -30.49 -5.69
C ARG A 72 27.47 -31.22 -6.00
N THR A 73 28.60 -30.77 -5.44
CA THR A 73 29.93 -31.38 -5.62
C THR A 73 30.25 -32.45 -4.56
N ASN A 74 29.33 -32.72 -3.63
CA ASN A 74 29.46 -33.83 -2.70
C ASN A 74 29.08 -35.11 -3.43
N LYS A 75 29.92 -36.15 -3.38
CA LYS A 75 29.71 -37.46 -4.03
C LYS A 75 28.30 -38.03 -3.86
N ALA A 76 27.66 -37.81 -2.72
CA ALA A 76 26.31 -38.30 -2.45
C ALA A 76 25.21 -37.50 -3.18
N PHE A 77 25.49 -36.25 -3.55
CA PHE A 77 24.58 -35.34 -4.25
C PHE A 77 24.85 -35.20 -5.75
N GLU A 78 26.08 -35.48 -6.21
CA GLU A 78 26.49 -35.41 -7.62
C GLU A 78 25.45 -36.03 -8.59
N PRO A 79 24.87 -37.22 -8.31
CA PRO A 79 23.91 -37.85 -9.24
C PRO A 79 22.64 -37.02 -9.51
N PHE A 80 22.28 -36.10 -8.61
CA PHE A 80 21.11 -35.23 -8.77
C PHE A 80 21.41 -33.94 -9.55
N PHE A 81 22.69 -33.65 -9.78
CA PHE A 81 23.15 -32.41 -10.38
C PHE A 81 23.97 -32.63 -11.66
N LEU A 82 23.71 -33.72 -12.38
CA LEU A 82 24.39 -34.01 -13.65
C LEU A 82 23.83 -33.14 -14.78
N SER A 83 24.71 -32.64 -15.65
CA SER A 83 24.38 -31.94 -16.87
C SER A 83 23.67 -32.87 -17.85
N ALA A 84 22.60 -32.38 -18.47
CA ALA A 84 21.89 -33.10 -19.54
C ALA A 84 22.77 -33.30 -20.79
N GLU A 85 23.78 -32.46 -20.98
CA GLU A 85 24.62 -32.44 -22.18
C GLU A 85 25.92 -33.23 -21.98
N THR A 86 26.60 -33.04 -20.85
CA THR A 86 27.94 -33.59 -20.62
C THR A 86 27.96 -34.79 -19.69
N GLY A 87 26.88 -35.04 -18.94
CA GLY A 87 26.85 -36.07 -17.90
C GLY A 87 27.77 -35.79 -16.70
N GLN A 88 28.43 -34.64 -16.67
CA GLN A 88 29.24 -34.17 -15.54
C GLN A 88 28.41 -33.29 -14.61
N VAL A 89 28.86 -33.11 -13.36
CA VAL A 89 28.19 -32.24 -12.39
C VAL A 89 28.14 -30.80 -12.91
N VAL A 90 26.98 -30.15 -12.81
CA VAL A 90 26.82 -28.77 -13.25
C VAL A 90 27.60 -27.79 -12.37
N GLU A 91 28.26 -26.85 -13.01
CA GLU A 91 29.05 -25.82 -12.33
C GLU A 91 28.20 -24.59 -12.00
N THR A 92 27.25 -24.24 -12.89
CA THR A 92 26.46 -23.01 -12.81
C THR A 92 24.96 -23.27 -12.84
N LYS A 93 24.15 -22.40 -12.19
CA LYS A 93 22.69 -22.54 -12.08
C LYS A 93 21.95 -22.44 -13.43
N SER A 94 22.63 -21.95 -14.47
CA SER A 94 22.11 -21.81 -15.83
C SER A 94 22.31 -23.04 -16.70
N GLN A 95 23.11 -24.02 -16.28
CA GLN A 95 23.32 -25.25 -17.04
C GLN A 95 22.09 -26.17 -16.95
N PRO A 96 21.68 -26.81 -18.06
CA PRO A 96 20.57 -27.78 -18.06
C PRO A 96 20.89 -29.05 -17.26
N LEU A 97 19.98 -29.44 -16.37
CA LEU A 97 20.10 -30.63 -15.53
C LEU A 97 19.41 -31.85 -16.13
N ALA A 98 20.09 -32.99 -16.10
CA ALA A 98 19.51 -34.29 -16.43
C ALA A 98 18.53 -34.74 -15.33
N PRO A 99 17.48 -35.51 -15.66
CA PRO A 99 17.01 -35.87 -17.00
C PRO A 99 16.02 -34.84 -17.60
N CYS A 100 15.68 -33.77 -16.87
CA CYS A 100 14.58 -32.87 -17.25
C CYS A 100 14.97 -31.78 -18.27
N GLY A 101 16.26 -31.54 -18.49
CA GLY A 101 16.78 -30.48 -19.36
C GLY A 101 16.48 -29.06 -18.88
N ARG A 102 16.05 -28.88 -17.63
CA ARG A 102 15.76 -27.57 -17.03
C ARG A 102 16.98 -27.04 -16.31
N THR A 103 17.12 -25.72 -16.28
CA THR A 103 18.15 -25.08 -15.45
C THR A 103 17.77 -25.16 -13.97
N PHE A 104 18.75 -25.04 -13.07
CA PHE A 104 18.46 -25.05 -11.63
C PHE A 104 17.51 -23.90 -11.25
N HIS A 105 17.65 -22.71 -11.85
CA HIS A 105 16.71 -21.60 -11.63
C HIS A 105 15.26 -21.93 -12.03
N GLN A 106 15.06 -22.66 -13.13
CA GLN A 106 13.71 -23.09 -13.54
C GLN A 106 13.14 -24.12 -12.56
N ILE A 107 13.98 -25.03 -12.07
CA ILE A 107 13.60 -26.03 -11.06
C ILE A 107 13.24 -25.35 -9.75
N GLU A 108 14.04 -24.38 -9.32
CA GLU A 108 13.85 -23.61 -8.09
C GLU A 108 12.49 -22.89 -8.13
N ILE A 109 12.23 -22.10 -9.16
CA ILE A 109 10.95 -21.40 -9.32
C ILE A 109 9.77 -22.38 -9.40
N ALA A 110 9.92 -23.52 -10.07
CA ALA A 110 8.86 -24.52 -10.16
C ALA A 110 8.52 -25.13 -8.78
N HIS A 111 9.52 -25.43 -7.95
CA HIS A 111 9.31 -25.94 -6.59
C HIS A 111 8.69 -24.87 -5.69
N LEU A 112 9.17 -23.63 -5.77
CA LEU A 112 8.62 -22.52 -4.99
C LEU A 112 7.15 -22.24 -5.36
N GLN A 113 6.81 -22.27 -6.66
CA GLN A 113 5.43 -22.17 -7.13
C GLN A 113 4.57 -23.36 -6.70
N GLY A 114 5.12 -24.57 -6.73
CA GLY A 114 4.45 -25.77 -6.23
C GLY A 114 4.16 -25.68 -4.73
N ALA A 115 5.12 -25.20 -3.93
CA ALA A 115 5.00 -25.04 -2.49
C ALA A 115 3.95 -23.99 -2.14
N ALA A 116 4.00 -22.83 -2.82
CA ALA A 116 2.97 -21.82 -2.73
C ALA A 116 1.58 -22.41 -2.99
N ARG A 117 1.39 -23.07 -4.14
CA ARG A 117 0.11 -23.69 -4.51
C ARG A 117 -0.43 -24.62 -3.41
N LEU A 118 0.39 -25.56 -2.95
CA LEU A 118 -0.01 -26.53 -1.92
C LEU A 118 -0.40 -25.83 -0.61
N TYR A 119 0.35 -24.80 -0.23
CA TYR A 119 0.05 -24.02 0.95
C TYR A 119 -1.29 -23.26 0.83
N PHE A 120 -1.56 -22.59 -0.29
CA PHE A 120 -2.85 -21.94 -0.53
C PHE A 120 -4.00 -22.96 -0.51
N GLU A 121 -3.89 -24.08 -1.23
CA GLU A 121 -4.90 -25.14 -1.25
C GLU A 121 -5.18 -25.69 0.17
N ARG A 122 -4.15 -25.87 0.99
CA ARG A 122 -4.29 -26.28 2.40
C ARG A 122 -5.05 -25.23 3.22
N CYS A 123 -4.75 -23.95 3.04
CA CYS A 123 -5.45 -22.86 3.72
C CYS A 123 -6.94 -22.82 3.33
N GLU A 124 -7.27 -23.04 2.05
CA GLU A 124 -8.64 -23.16 1.55
C GLU A 124 -9.38 -24.33 2.23
N ILE A 125 -8.78 -25.52 2.22
CA ILE A 125 -9.35 -26.74 2.81
C ILE A 125 -9.57 -26.56 4.32
N ALA A 126 -8.55 -26.08 5.04
CA ALA A 126 -8.63 -25.88 6.48
C ALA A 126 -9.71 -24.85 6.86
N TRP A 127 -9.91 -23.80 6.06
CA TRP A 127 -10.99 -22.84 6.26
C TRP A 127 -12.36 -23.49 6.03
N ALA A 128 -12.50 -24.25 4.94
CA ALA A 128 -13.73 -24.92 4.56
C ALA A 128 -14.17 -25.96 5.60
N GLU A 129 -13.23 -26.76 6.12
CA GLU A 129 -13.47 -27.71 7.19
C GLU A 129 -13.94 -27.01 8.47
N ARG A 130 -13.31 -25.90 8.86
CA ARG A 130 -13.74 -25.10 10.02
C ARG A 130 -15.16 -24.58 9.85
N ARG A 131 -15.51 -24.10 8.65
CA ARG A 131 -16.87 -23.62 8.34
C ARG A 131 -17.90 -24.74 8.37
N ALA A 132 -17.60 -25.89 7.78
CA ALA A 132 -18.46 -27.07 7.86
C ALA A 132 -18.70 -27.52 9.32
N ARG A 133 -17.64 -27.56 10.15
CA ARG A 133 -17.76 -27.87 11.58
C ARG A 133 -18.64 -26.85 12.33
N GLN A 134 -18.45 -25.55 12.07
CA GLN A 134 -19.28 -24.49 12.67
C GLN A 134 -20.75 -24.59 12.25
N ALA A 135 -21.02 -24.88 10.97
CA ALA A 135 -22.38 -25.06 10.45
C ALA A 135 -23.08 -26.27 11.10
N ARG A 136 -22.37 -27.41 11.22
CA ARG A 136 -22.84 -28.60 11.95
C ARG A 136 -23.18 -28.28 13.41
N GLN A 137 -22.31 -27.53 14.10
CA GLN A 137 -22.55 -27.15 15.49
C GLN A 137 -23.75 -26.21 15.66
N ARG A 138 -23.91 -25.21 14.77
CA ARG A 138 -25.09 -24.31 14.78
C ARG A 138 -26.36 -25.10 14.55
N HIS A 139 -26.38 -25.96 13.53
CA HIS A 139 -27.52 -26.81 13.23
C HIS A 139 -27.87 -27.75 14.39
N ALA A 140 -26.87 -28.36 15.05
CA ALA A 140 -27.10 -29.20 16.23
C ALA A 140 -27.72 -28.41 17.40
N LYS A 141 -27.27 -27.17 17.64
CA LYS A 141 -27.83 -26.27 18.67
C LYS A 141 -29.27 -25.87 18.34
N ASP A 142 -29.54 -25.50 17.09
CA ASP A 142 -30.88 -25.10 16.65
C ASP A 142 -31.86 -26.29 16.71
N ARG A 143 -31.40 -27.49 16.36
CA ARG A 143 -32.14 -28.74 16.51
C ARG A 143 -32.44 -29.06 17.98
N ALA A 144 -31.47 -28.89 18.87
CA ALA A 144 -31.67 -29.10 20.31
C ALA A 144 -32.70 -28.12 20.88
N LYS A 145 -32.64 -26.84 20.49
CA LYS A 145 -33.64 -25.82 20.86
C LYS A 145 -35.04 -26.16 20.33
N ALA A 146 -35.14 -26.54 19.05
CA ALA A 146 -36.41 -26.92 18.44
C ALA A 146 -37.02 -28.18 19.09
N LYS A 147 -36.21 -29.17 19.47
CA LYS A 147 -36.67 -30.35 20.22
C LYS A 147 -37.05 -30.06 21.68
N GLY A 148 -36.74 -28.87 22.19
CA GLY A 148 -37.12 -28.43 23.54
C GLY A 148 -38.61 -28.15 23.70
N SER A 149 -39.37 -27.94 22.62
CA SER A 149 -40.82 -27.72 22.65
C SER A 149 -41.59 -28.89 22.01
N LEU A 150 -42.80 -29.18 22.52
CA LEU A 150 -43.64 -30.29 22.04
C LEU A 150 -44.01 -30.14 20.55
N GLY A 151 -44.35 -28.92 20.12
CA GLY A 151 -44.62 -28.60 18.71
C GLY A 151 -43.37 -28.62 17.81
N GLY A 152 -42.20 -28.32 18.38
CA GLY A 152 -40.93 -28.41 17.65
C GLY A 152 -40.46 -29.84 17.42
N ARG A 153 -40.74 -30.78 18.33
CA ARG A 153 -40.44 -32.22 18.15
C ARG A 153 -41.17 -32.82 16.94
N LEU A 154 -42.46 -32.54 16.78
CA LEU A 154 -43.28 -33.01 15.66
C LEU A 154 -42.80 -32.44 14.32
N ARG A 155 -42.59 -31.11 14.24
CA ARG A 155 -42.09 -30.46 13.02
C ARG A 155 -40.69 -30.92 12.63
N THR A 156 -39.79 -31.11 13.58
CA THR A 156 -38.40 -31.53 13.30
C THR A 156 -38.37 -32.99 12.81
N GLY A 157 -39.16 -33.88 13.43
CA GLY A 157 -39.30 -35.27 12.99
C GLY A 157 -39.91 -35.39 11.58
N MET A 158 -40.94 -34.59 11.28
CA MET A 158 -41.57 -34.58 9.96
C MET A 158 -40.63 -34.03 8.87
N LYS A 159 -39.82 -33.01 9.20
CA LYS A 159 -38.83 -32.42 8.28
C LYS A 159 -37.65 -33.38 8.00
N GLU A 160 -37.22 -34.15 8.98
CA GLU A 160 -36.17 -35.18 8.82
C GLU A 160 -36.64 -36.36 7.97
N LEU A 161 -37.91 -36.77 8.10
CA LEU A 161 -38.52 -37.82 7.28
C LEU A 161 -38.72 -37.40 5.82
N LEU A 162 -39.06 -36.12 5.57
CA LEU A 162 -39.35 -35.62 4.21
C LEU A 162 -38.12 -35.06 3.47
N GLY A 163 -37.13 -34.52 4.18
CA GLY A 163 -36.02 -33.76 3.58
C GLY A 163 -34.61 -34.27 3.87
N GLY A 164 -34.45 -35.33 4.68
CA GLY A 164 -33.14 -35.81 5.12
C GLY A 164 -32.42 -34.86 6.09
N GLN A 165 -31.25 -35.27 6.58
CA GLN A 165 -30.38 -34.37 7.34
C GLN A 165 -29.52 -33.54 6.37
N PRO A 166 -29.34 -32.22 6.62
CA PRO A 166 -28.47 -31.41 5.79
C PRO A 166 -27.04 -31.91 5.89
N GLU A 167 -26.46 -32.26 4.74
CA GLU A 167 -25.05 -32.58 4.63
C GLU A 167 -24.27 -31.27 4.55
N PHE A 168 -23.26 -31.12 5.42
CA PHE A 168 -22.38 -29.96 5.41
C PHE A 168 -21.04 -30.39 4.83
N ASP A 169 -20.96 -30.47 3.51
CA ASP A 169 -19.74 -30.82 2.78
C ASP A 169 -18.75 -29.63 2.78
N PRO A 170 -17.51 -29.82 3.28
CA PRO A 170 -16.45 -28.82 3.13
C PRO A 170 -16.28 -28.27 1.70
N GLN A 171 -16.50 -29.07 0.65
CA GLN A 171 -16.30 -28.59 -0.73
C GLN A 171 -17.23 -27.43 -1.10
N GLU A 172 -18.48 -27.44 -0.62
CA GLU A 172 -19.44 -26.35 -0.85
C GLU A 172 -18.99 -25.03 -0.21
N PHE A 173 -18.35 -25.12 0.96
CA PHE A 173 -17.80 -23.94 1.62
C PHE A 173 -16.57 -23.41 0.88
N ARG A 174 -15.75 -24.26 0.26
CA ARG A 174 -14.50 -23.84 -0.38
C ARG A 174 -14.68 -22.68 -1.37
N ALA A 175 -15.75 -22.69 -2.16
CA ALA A 175 -16.07 -21.62 -3.11
C ALA A 175 -16.32 -20.25 -2.45
N GLN A 176 -16.69 -20.22 -1.16
CA GLN A 176 -16.96 -19.01 -0.37
C GLN A 176 -15.70 -18.47 0.34
N TYR A 177 -14.56 -19.17 0.24
CA TYR A 177 -13.33 -18.71 0.88
C TYR A 177 -12.85 -17.40 0.24
N PRO A 178 -12.57 -16.33 1.02
CA PRO A 178 -12.14 -15.04 0.47
C PRO A 178 -10.88 -15.08 -0.39
N GLY A 179 -10.00 -16.06 -0.14
CA GLY A 179 -8.80 -16.31 -0.94
C GLY A 179 -9.00 -17.38 -2.01
N HIS A 180 -10.22 -17.77 -2.36
CA HIS A 180 -10.44 -18.83 -3.35
C HIS A 180 -9.90 -18.40 -4.72
N GLY A 181 -8.93 -19.16 -5.24
CA GLY A 181 -8.22 -18.80 -6.49
C GLY A 181 -7.12 -17.75 -6.32
N LEU A 182 -6.77 -17.36 -5.09
CA LEU A 182 -5.73 -16.37 -4.80
C LEU A 182 -4.37 -16.73 -5.41
N TYR A 183 -3.96 -18.00 -5.34
CA TYR A 183 -2.72 -18.44 -5.96
C TYR A 183 -2.69 -18.18 -7.48
N GLN A 184 -3.80 -18.40 -8.18
CA GLN A 184 -3.86 -18.16 -9.63
C GLN A 184 -3.69 -16.67 -9.94
N GLN A 185 -4.18 -15.80 -9.07
CA GLN A 185 -4.01 -14.35 -9.19
C GLN A 185 -2.58 -13.90 -8.88
N LEU A 186 -1.92 -14.50 -7.88
CA LEU A 186 -0.56 -14.14 -7.49
C LEU A 186 0.50 -14.71 -8.45
N LYS A 187 0.27 -15.91 -9.01
CA LYS A 187 1.25 -16.66 -9.81
C LYS A 187 1.94 -15.84 -10.91
N PRO A 188 1.26 -14.99 -11.71
CA PRO A 188 1.91 -14.18 -12.75
C PRO A 188 2.93 -13.17 -12.21
N HIS A 189 2.82 -12.80 -10.93
CA HIS A 189 3.63 -11.78 -10.27
C HIS A 189 4.74 -12.36 -9.36
N LEU A 190 4.65 -13.66 -9.02
CA LEU A 190 5.66 -14.39 -8.25
C LEU A 190 6.77 -14.94 -9.17
N LYS A 191 7.75 -14.09 -9.47
CA LYS A 191 8.84 -14.37 -10.42
C LYS A 191 10.21 -14.53 -9.76
N ARG A 192 10.42 -13.98 -8.56
CA ARG A 192 11.70 -13.96 -7.86
C ARG A 192 11.66 -14.89 -6.64
N PRO A 193 12.73 -15.64 -6.35
CA PRO A 193 12.78 -16.51 -5.17
C PRO A 193 12.52 -15.77 -3.85
N SER A 194 12.96 -14.52 -3.73
CA SER A 194 12.75 -13.68 -2.55
C SER A 194 11.27 -13.50 -2.19
N GLN A 195 10.36 -13.44 -3.18
CA GLN A 195 8.94 -13.26 -2.95
C GLN A 195 8.31 -14.48 -2.27
N PHE A 196 8.87 -15.67 -2.46
CA PHE A 196 8.34 -16.90 -1.88
C PHE A 196 8.65 -17.06 -0.39
N LYS A 197 9.48 -16.17 0.17
CA LYS A 197 9.67 -16.07 1.63
C LYS A 197 8.40 -15.60 2.35
N PHE A 198 7.53 -14.87 1.64
CA PHE A 198 6.35 -14.23 2.21
C PHE A 198 5.03 -14.96 1.86
N ILE A 199 5.10 -16.25 1.48
CA ILE A 199 3.90 -17.02 1.07
C ILE A 199 2.85 -17.08 2.18
N THR A 200 3.29 -17.17 3.43
CA THR A 200 2.35 -17.27 4.56
C THR A 200 1.56 -15.98 4.77
N GLU A 201 2.19 -14.85 4.48
CA GLU A 201 1.64 -13.49 4.51
C GLU A 201 0.75 -13.25 3.30
N TYR A 202 1.21 -13.64 2.10
CA TYR A 202 0.39 -13.58 0.89
C TYR A 202 -0.90 -14.40 1.01
N ALA A 203 -0.89 -15.51 1.75
CA ALA A 203 -2.08 -16.31 2.03
C ALA A 203 -3.10 -15.65 2.97
N ARG A 204 -2.74 -14.54 3.63
CA ARG A 204 -3.68 -13.74 4.42
C ARG A 204 -4.44 -12.73 3.56
N LEU A 205 -3.98 -12.48 2.33
CA LEU A 205 -4.72 -11.67 1.38
C LEU A 205 -6.00 -12.39 0.95
N SER A 206 -6.99 -11.62 0.57
CA SER A 206 -8.14 -12.05 -0.22
C SER A 206 -7.80 -11.97 -1.70
N ARG A 207 -8.54 -12.72 -2.53
CA ARG A 207 -8.41 -12.63 -3.98
C ARG A 207 -8.65 -11.20 -4.49
N GLY A 208 -9.64 -10.49 -3.93
CA GLY A 208 -9.91 -9.10 -4.29
C GLY A 208 -8.75 -8.15 -4.01
N GLN A 209 -8.03 -8.31 -2.88
CA GLN A 209 -6.81 -7.53 -2.61
C GLN A 209 -5.72 -7.81 -3.66
N ALA A 210 -5.48 -9.08 -3.99
CA ALA A 210 -4.47 -9.47 -4.99
C ALA A 210 -4.83 -8.97 -6.40
N GLU A 211 -6.11 -8.98 -6.79
CA GLU A 211 -6.58 -8.43 -8.06
C GLU A 211 -6.32 -6.93 -8.18
N ARG A 212 -6.51 -6.17 -7.09
CA ARG A 212 -6.23 -4.72 -7.08
C ARG A 212 -4.75 -4.40 -7.11
N LEU A 213 -3.94 -5.15 -6.35
CA LEU A 213 -2.48 -4.96 -6.32
C LEU A 213 -1.84 -5.29 -7.67
N GLY A 214 -2.26 -6.40 -8.30
CA GLY A 214 -1.79 -6.80 -9.63
C GLY A 214 -0.25 -6.73 -9.75
N PRO A 215 0.30 -5.98 -10.73
CA PRO A 215 1.75 -5.87 -10.92
C PRO A 215 2.54 -5.38 -9.70
N LEU A 216 1.91 -4.61 -8.79
CA LEU A 216 2.57 -4.08 -7.59
C LEU A 216 3.05 -5.18 -6.63
N ILE A 217 2.48 -6.39 -6.72
CA ILE A 217 2.97 -7.58 -5.99
C ILE A 217 4.47 -7.82 -6.29
N THR A 218 4.94 -7.45 -7.47
CA THR A 218 6.35 -7.58 -7.85
C THR A 218 7.28 -6.66 -7.06
N ALA A 219 6.76 -5.54 -6.55
CA ALA A 219 7.50 -4.55 -5.79
C ALA A 219 7.42 -4.77 -4.26
N LEU A 220 6.61 -5.73 -3.80
CA LEU A 220 6.49 -6.07 -2.39
C LEU A 220 7.63 -7.00 -1.98
N GLU A 221 8.70 -6.41 -1.44
CA GLU A 221 9.89 -7.12 -0.96
C GLU A 221 10.01 -7.11 0.57
N ASP A 222 9.01 -6.57 1.28
CA ASP A 222 9.01 -6.41 2.74
C ASP A 222 7.82 -7.16 3.37
N GLN A 223 8.11 -7.98 4.38
CA GLN A 223 7.10 -8.72 5.15
C GLN A 223 6.06 -7.77 5.78
N ALA A 224 6.51 -6.67 6.39
CA ALA A 224 5.64 -5.71 7.05
C ALA A 224 4.70 -5.04 6.05
N ALA A 225 5.12 -4.82 4.80
CA ALA A 225 4.23 -4.31 3.75
C ALA A 225 3.09 -5.30 3.47
N VAL A 226 3.41 -6.58 3.27
CA VAL A 226 2.42 -7.61 2.96
C VAL A 226 1.44 -7.82 4.11
N GLU A 227 1.95 -7.83 5.35
CA GLU A 227 1.11 -7.96 6.55
C GLU A 227 0.14 -6.79 6.72
N ARG A 228 0.60 -5.56 6.46
CA ARG A 228 -0.26 -4.37 6.51
C ARG A 228 -1.31 -4.39 5.40
N LEU A 229 -0.93 -4.78 4.18
CA LEU A 229 -1.87 -4.93 3.07
C LEU A 229 -2.98 -5.95 3.39
N ALA A 230 -2.64 -7.04 4.08
CA ALA A 230 -3.61 -8.05 4.50
C ALA A 230 -4.67 -7.50 5.47
N GLN A 231 -4.39 -6.42 6.20
CA GLN A 231 -5.33 -5.77 7.11
C GLN A 231 -6.28 -4.78 6.41
N LEU A 232 -5.99 -4.40 5.17
CA LEU A 232 -6.79 -3.43 4.40
C LEU A 232 -7.89 -4.11 3.59
N LYS A 233 -9.02 -3.42 3.36
CA LYS A 233 -10.04 -3.92 2.44
C LYS A 233 -9.62 -3.70 0.98
N PRO A 234 -10.14 -4.48 0.00
CA PRO A 234 -9.90 -4.25 -1.42
C PRO A 234 -10.22 -2.81 -1.87
N GLU A 235 -11.25 -2.21 -1.29
CA GLU A 235 -11.67 -0.85 -1.58
C GLU A 235 -10.65 0.18 -1.08
N ASP A 236 -10.10 -0.03 0.13
CA ASP A 236 -9.04 0.82 0.68
C ASP A 236 -7.80 0.81 -0.22
N ILE A 237 -7.39 -0.37 -0.70
CA ILE A 237 -6.25 -0.51 -1.63
C ILE A 237 -6.51 0.32 -2.90
N SER A 238 -7.71 0.22 -3.46
CA SER A 238 -8.08 0.96 -4.68
C SER A 238 -8.04 2.48 -4.46
N GLN A 239 -8.54 2.95 -3.31
CA GLN A 239 -8.49 4.36 -2.94
C GLN A 239 -7.04 4.84 -2.77
N LEU A 240 -6.22 4.07 -2.05
CA LEU A 240 -4.81 4.42 -1.79
C LEU A 240 -3.97 4.41 -3.06
N MET A 241 -4.20 3.49 -4.00
CA MET A 241 -3.57 3.53 -5.32
C MET A 241 -3.95 4.79 -6.10
N GLY A 242 -5.22 5.21 -6.03
CA GLY A 242 -5.68 6.47 -6.62
C GLY A 242 -5.02 7.70 -6.01
N ILE A 243 -4.83 7.70 -4.69
CA ILE A 243 -4.14 8.75 -3.94
C ILE A 243 -2.65 8.78 -4.29
N ALA A 244 -1.97 7.63 -4.29
CA ALA A 244 -0.57 7.50 -4.66
C ALA A 244 -0.32 7.97 -6.10
N ARG A 245 -1.22 7.62 -7.04
CA ARG A 245 -1.17 8.13 -8.42
C ARG A 245 -1.30 9.65 -8.47
N ALA A 246 -2.19 10.24 -7.68
CA ALA A 246 -2.38 11.69 -7.63
C ALA A 246 -1.12 12.41 -7.11
N HIS A 247 -0.49 11.88 -6.06
CA HIS A 247 0.78 12.39 -5.55
C HIS A 247 1.91 12.27 -6.58
N ALA A 248 2.06 11.08 -7.18
CA ALA A 248 3.06 10.82 -8.21
C ALA A 248 2.90 11.74 -9.44
N ALA A 249 1.67 11.99 -9.88
CA ALA A 249 1.39 12.90 -11.00
C ALA A 249 1.86 14.33 -10.71
N VAL A 250 1.74 14.81 -9.48
CA VAL A 250 2.25 16.13 -9.09
C VAL A 250 3.78 16.14 -9.05
N LEU A 251 4.41 15.13 -8.43
CA LEU A 251 5.86 15.04 -8.36
C LEU A 251 6.51 15.03 -9.75
N LEU A 252 5.87 14.35 -10.71
CA LEU A 252 6.30 14.28 -12.11
C LEU A 252 5.87 15.50 -12.94
N LYS A 253 5.17 16.48 -12.35
CA LYS A 253 4.61 17.67 -13.04
C LYS A 253 3.63 17.31 -14.18
N LEU A 254 2.96 16.16 -14.08
CA LEU A 254 1.98 15.66 -15.05
C LEU A 254 0.51 15.96 -14.66
N ASP A 255 0.29 16.55 -13.48
CA ASP A 255 -1.04 16.71 -12.86
C ASP A 255 -2.07 17.44 -13.74
N ASN A 256 -1.63 18.49 -14.44
CA ASN A 256 -2.48 19.29 -15.34
C ASN A 256 -3.02 18.50 -16.54
N ARG A 257 -2.35 17.41 -16.93
CA ARG A 257 -2.75 16.54 -18.05
C ARG A 257 -3.64 15.39 -17.56
N VAL A 258 -3.29 14.80 -16.42
CA VAL A 258 -4.08 13.71 -15.78
C VAL A 258 -5.47 14.18 -15.37
N THR A 259 -5.62 15.40 -14.83
CA THR A 259 -6.91 15.92 -14.36
C THR A 259 -7.89 16.19 -15.52
N LYS A 260 -7.37 16.66 -16.66
CA LYS A 260 -8.20 17.04 -17.82
C LYS A 260 -8.76 15.85 -18.59
N GLN A 261 -8.07 14.70 -18.59
CA GLN A 261 -8.58 13.46 -19.20
C GLN A 261 -9.86 12.92 -18.55
N ARG A 262 -10.08 13.13 -17.25
CA ARG A 262 -11.32 12.69 -16.57
C ARG A 262 -12.51 13.61 -16.83
N ALA A 263 -12.28 14.91 -17.09
CA ALA A 263 -13.34 15.89 -17.30
C ALA A 263 -13.97 15.81 -18.70
N SER A 264 -13.24 15.29 -19.70
CA SER A 264 -13.71 15.14 -21.09
C SER A 264 -14.66 13.96 -21.33
N ALA A 265 -14.94 13.15 -20.30
CA ALA A 265 -15.83 11.98 -20.41
C ALA A 265 -17.33 12.30 -20.16
N LYS A 266 -17.72 13.57 -20.02
CA LYS A 266 -19.14 13.95 -19.91
C LYS A 266 -19.82 13.94 -21.29
N PRO A 267 -20.95 13.23 -21.49
CA PRO A 267 -21.68 13.26 -22.75
C PRO A 267 -22.25 14.68 -22.99
N GLY A 268 -21.89 15.31 -24.10
CA GLY A 268 -22.48 16.59 -24.55
C GLY A 268 -21.61 17.85 -24.40
N ALA A 269 -20.38 17.75 -23.87
CA ALA A 269 -19.46 18.89 -23.86
C ALA A 269 -18.81 19.08 -25.25
N ARG A 270 -18.84 20.31 -25.80
CA ARG A 270 -18.10 20.66 -27.03
C ARG A 270 -16.63 20.22 -26.91
N PRO A 271 -16.00 19.71 -27.99
CA PRO A 271 -14.61 19.26 -27.95
C PRO A 271 -13.69 20.44 -27.67
N GLN A 272 -13.40 20.68 -26.38
CA GLN A 272 -12.26 21.50 -25.99
C GLN A 272 -11.01 20.80 -26.52
N LYS A 273 -10.08 21.57 -27.10
CA LYS A 273 -8.74 21.12 -27.52
C LYS A 273 -8.27 20.03 -26.58
N GLN A 274 -8.23 18.79 -27.08
CA GLN A 274 -7.84 17.61 -26.31
C GLN A 274 -6.54 17.96 -25.58
N ALA A 275 -6.57 17.95 -24.25
CA ALA A 275 -5.33 18.00 -23.50
C ALA A 275 -4.46 16.86 -24.04
N PRO A 276 -3.16 17.10 -24.33
CA PRO A 276 -2.32 16.04 -24.89
C PRO A 276 -2.40 14.83 -23.96
N GLU A 277 -2.83 13.70 -24.52
CA GLU A 277 -2.83 12.44 -23.81
C GLU A 277 -1.40 12.16 -23.33
N LEU A 278 -1.29 11.54 -22.15
CA LEU A 278 0.02 11.06 -21.68
C LEU A 278 0.60 10.15 -22.76
N THR A 279 1.87 10.36 -23.10
CA THR A 279 2.57 9.38 -23.95
C THR A 279 2.61 8.04 -23.24
N GLU A 280 2.74 6.94 -23.98
CA GLU A 280 2.86 5.60 -23.39
C GLU A 280 4.02 5.52 -22.38
N GLU A 281 5.12 6.22 -22.68
CA GLU A 281 6.27 6.34 -21.78
C GLU A 281 5.94 7.14 -20.52
N GLU A 282 5.29 8.30 -20.63
CA GLU A 282 4.86 9.10 -19.47
C GLU A 282 3.88 8.31 -18.59
N ALA A 283 2.95 7.57 -19.19
CA ALA A 283 2.02 6.70 -18.48
C ALA A 283 2.77 5.60 -17.71
N ARG A 284 3.74 4.93 -18.35
CA ARG A 284 4.56 3.90 -17.69
C ARG A 284 5.35 4.47 -16.52
N VAL A 285 5.97 5.64 -16.69
CA VAL A 285 6.71 6.33 -15.61
C VAL A 285 5.77 6.71 -14.46
N LEU A 286 4.57 7.19 -14.77
CA LEU A 286 3.55 7.51 -13.76
C LEU A 286 3.12 6.27 -12.97
N GLU A 287 2.83 5.14 -13.62
CA GLU A 287 2.45 3.91 -12.91
C GLU A 287 3.59 3.39 -12.02
N SER A 288 4.83 3.42 -12.53
CA SER A 288 6.01 3.03 -11.75
C SER A 288 6.14 3.92 -10.49
N LYS A 289 6.05 5.25 -10.66
CA LYS A 289 6.18 6.17 -9.54
C LYS A 289 5.01 6.08 -8.57
N ALA A 290 3.79 5.86 -9.07
CA ALA A 290 2.62 5.63 -8.23
C ALA A 290 2.78 4.34 -7.39
N GLY A 291 3.38 3.30 -7.97
CA GLY A 291 3.71 2.07 -7.25
C GLY A 291 4.71 2.30 -6.11
N GLU A 292 5.79 3.04 -6.37
CA GLU A 292 6.76 3.43 -5.33
C GLU A 292 6.10 4.23 -4.20
N VAL A 293 5.29 5.24 -4.55
CA VAL A 293 4.56 6.07 -3.58
C VAL A 293 3.56 5.24 -2.78
N PHE A 294 2.89 4.27 -3.41
CA PHE A 294 1.96 3.37 -2.73
C PHE A 294 2.69 2.49 -1.70
N VAL A 295 3.81 1.88 -2.07
CA VAL A 295 4.61 1.05 -1.15
C VAL A 295 5.13 1.90 0.01
N ASP A 296 5.64 3.10 -0.27
CA ASP A 296 6.09 4.06 0.76
C ASP A 296 4.97 4.46 1.73
N LEU A 297 3.76 4.75 1.20
CA LEU A 297 2.59 5.07 2.00
C LEU A 297 2.23 3.93 2.97
N ILE A 298 2.28 2.68 2.50
CA ILE A 298 1.99 1.50 3.32
C ILE A 298 3.11 1.20 4.33
N LEU A 299 4.37 1.44 3.99
CA LEU A 299 5.51 1.11 4.86
C LEU A 299 5.82 2.19 5.90
N HIS A 300 5.68 3.47 5.56
CA HIS A 300 6.18 4.56 6.40
C HIS A 300 5.08 5.50 6.90
N HIS A 301 3.88 5.45 6.31
CA HIS A 301 2.82 6.44 6.53
C HIS A 301 1.46 5.81 6.85
N MET A 302 1.44 4.65 7.51
CA MET A 302 0.21 3.97 7.94
C MET A 302 -0.70 4.83 8.81
N ASN A 303 -0.13 5.71 9.64
CA ASN A 303 -0.89 6.62 10.49
C ASN A 303 -1.65 7.69 9.68
N ALA A 304 -1.32 7.91 8.41
CA ALA A 304 -2.06 8.81 7.53
C ALA A 304 -3.36 8.19 6.98
N LEU A 305 -3.54 6.86 7.10
CA LEU A 305 -4.66 6.17 6.47
C LEU A 305 -6.02 6.64 7.00
N ASP A 306 -6.15 6.87 8.30
CA ASP A 306 -7.42 7.31 8.87
C ASP A 306 -7.78 8.74 8.40
N GLY A 307 -6.80 9.64 8.31
CA GLY A 307 -7.00 10.96 7.71
C GLY A 307 -7.37 10.89 6.23
N LEU A 308 -6.74 10.01 5.46
CA LEU A 308 -7.07 9.78 4.04
C LEU A 308 -8.48 9.18 3.86
N ARG A 309 -8.88 8.26 4.75
CA ARG A 309 -10.24 7.71 4.77
C ARG A 309 -11.28 8.76 5.13
N ASN A 310 -11.01 9.59 6.15
CA ASN A 310 -11.89 10.68 6.56
C ASN A 310 -12.06 11.73 5.46
N ALA A 311 -11.01 12.00 4.68
CA ALA A 311 -11.09 12.86 3.51
C ALA A 311 -11.87 12.24 2.33
N GLY A 312 -12.07 10.92 2.32
CA GLY A 312 -12.91 10.20 1.38
C GLY A 312 -12.57 10.49 -0.08
N THR A 313 -13.58 10.88 -0.86
CA THR A 313 -13.45 11.19 -2.29
C THR A 313 -12.65 12.46 -2.58
N GLN A 314 -12.45 13.33 -1.58
CA GLN A 314 -11.66 14.56 -1.71
C GLN A 314 -10.16 14.33 -1.50
N ALA A 315 -9.75 13.18 -0.95
CA ALA A 315 -8.35 12.89 -0.64
C ALA A 315 -7.40 13.09 -1.83
N PRO A 316 -7.70 12.60 -3.07
CA PRO A 316 -6.84 12.84 -4.22
C PRO A 316 -6.70 14.32 -4.58
N THR A 317 -7.78 15.10 -4.47
CA THR A 317 -7.79 16.55 -4.74
C THR A 317 -6.94 17.29 -3.72
N LEU A 318 -7.11 16.96 -2.43
CA LEU A 318 -6.30 17.52 -1.35
C LEU A 318 -4.82 17.18 -1.56
N VAL A 319 -4.49 15.93 -1.85
CA VAL A 319 -3.11 15.53 -2.14
C VAL A 319 -2.52 16.32 -3.31
N ARG A 320 -3.26 16.50 -4.42
CA ARG A 320 -2.77 17.33 -5.54
C ARG A 320 -2.48 18.76 -5.13
N ARG A 321 -3.32 19.32 -4.27
CA ARG A 321 -3.21 20.69 -3.76
C ARG A 321 -2.05 20.87 -2.79
N LEU A 322 -1.78 19.87 -1.95
CA LEU A 322 -0.81 19.93 -0.86
C LEU A 322 0.60 19.52 -1.29
N THR A 323 0.71 18.57 -2.23
CA THR A 323 2.00 18.03 -2.68
C THR A 323 2.99 19.10 -3.20
N PRO A 324 2.58 20.14 -3.95
CA PRO A 324 3.51 21.19 -4.40
C PRO A 324 4.17 21.99 -3.26
N ILE A 325 3.52 22.01 -2.09
CA ILE A 325 3.96 22.80 -0.93
C ILE A 325 4.73 21.93 0.06
N PHE A 326 4.24 20.72 0.32
CA PHE A 326 4.77 19.84 1.36
C PHE A 326 5.60 18.67 0.82
N GLY A 327 5.54 18.37 -0.48
CA GLY A 327 6.23 17.23 -1.08
C GLY A 327 5.83 15.91 -0.40
N SER A 328 6.82 15.17 0.10
CA SER A 328 6.61 13.92 0.87
C SER A 328 5.99 14.15 2.25
N ARG A 329 6.12 15.35 2.84
CA ARG A 329 5.50 15.68 4.15
C ARG A 329 3.97 15.78 4.09
N THR A 330 3.38 15.69 2.88
CA THR A 330 1.93 15.63 2.70
C THR A 330 1.30 14.53 3.54
N TRP A 331 1.96 13.37 3.68
CA TRP A 331 1.44 12.26 4.48
C TRP A 331 1.38 12.58 5.98
N SER A 332 2.37 13.31 6.51
CA SER A 332 2.37 13.77 7.89
C SER A 332 1.19 14.68 8.21
N LEU A 333 0.69 15.45 7.23
CA LEU A 333 -0.52 16.25 7.42
C LEU A 333 -1.75 15.36 7.63
N PHE A 334 -1.92 14.30 6.82
CA PHE A 334 -3.04 13.38 6.99
C PHE A 334 -2.94 12.54 8.28
N ALA A 335 -1.75 12.42 8.87
CA ALA A 335 -1.58 11.80 10.18
C ALA A 335 -1.96 12.74 11.36
N ASP A 336 -2.03 14.05 11.14
CA ASP A 336 -2.40 15.04 12.15
C ASP A 336 -3.62 15.86 11.69
N ALA A 337 -4.79 15.50 12.22
CA ALA A 337 -6.06 16.15 11.89
C ALA A 337 -6.04 17.67 12.14
N LYS A 338 -5.32 18.15 13.16
CA LYS A 338 -5.23 19.58 13.46
C LYS A 338 -4.42 20.31 12.39
N SER A 339 -3.24 19.78 12.05
CA SER A 339 -2.41 20.34 10.98
C SER A 339 -3.14 20.30 9.64
N LEU A 340 -3.85 19.22 9.31
CA LEU A 340 -4.62 19.14 8.08
C LEU A 340 -5.72 20.20 8.04
N GLN A 341 -6.46 20.39 9.14
CA GLN A 341 -7.52 21.40 9.22
C GLN A 341 -6.97 22.81 9.05
N ASN A 342 -5.86 23.15 9.72
CA ASN A 342 -5.18 24.44 9.57
C ASN A 342 -4.85 24.74 8.09
N VAL A 343 -4.31 23.75 7.37
CA VAL A 343 -3.99 23.92 5.95
C VAL A 343 -5.24 24.02 5.07
N ILE A 344 -6.31 23.30 5.41
CA ILE A 344 -7.58 23.38 4.70
C ILE A 344 -8.21 24.77 4.82
N ASP A 345 -8.19 25.32 6.03
CA ASP A 345 -8.78 26.62 6.39
C ASP A 345 -7.87 27.80 6.02
N THR A 346 -6.66 27.56 5.53
CA THR A 346 -5.79 28.64 5.06
C THR A 346 -6.33 29.22 3.74
N PRO A 347 -6.58 30.55 3.65
CA PRO A 347 -7.05 31.22 2.44
C PRO A 347 -6.09 31.07 1.27
N ASP A 348 -6.63 30.87 0.05
CA ASP A 348 -5.84 30.58 -1.16
C ASP A 348 -4.74 31.61 -1.46
N HIS A 349 -5.03 32.91 -1.24
CA HIS A 349 -4.10 34.01 -1.50
C HIS A 349 -2.89 34.03 -0.54
N LEU A 350 -3.02 33.46 0.67
CA LEU A 350 -1.94 33.39 1.67
C LEU A 350 -1.07 32.15 1.53
N ARG A 351 -1.55 31.10 0.86
CA ARG A 351 -0.87 29.78 0.81
C ARG A 351 0.54 29.84 0.24
N LYS A 352 0.75 30.65 -0.81
CA LYS A 352 2.07 30.80 -1.44
C LYS A 352 3.10 31.41 -0.49
N VAL A 353 2.67 32.34 0.36
CA VAL A 353 3.55 33.03 1.31
C VAL A 353 3.79 32.19 2.55
N LEU A 354 2.76 31.52 3.07
CA LEU A 354 2.90 30.66 4.26
C LEU A 354 3.64 29.36 3.94
N GLY A 355 3.43 28.76 2.78
CA GLY A 355 4.06 27.50 2.41
C GLY A 355 3.83 26.43 3.49
N PRO A 356 4.88 25.77 4.01
CA PRO A 356 4.72 24.78 5.08
C PRO A 356 4.16 25.32 6.42
N LEU A 357 4.27 26.62 6.70
CA LEU A 357 3.78 27.23 7.95
C LEU A 357 2.25 27.14 8.10
N MET A 358 1.52 26.89 7.00
CA MET A 358 0.08 26.68 7.04
C MET A 358 -0.34 25.57 8.00
N ALA A 359 0.51 24.55 8.22
CA ALA A 359 0.22 23.49 9.19
C ALA A 359 0.07 24.02 10.63
N SER A 360 0.63 25.19 10.92
CA SER A 360 0.60 25.85 12.22
C SER A 360 -0.22 27.13 12.23
N PHE A 361 -0.82 27.50 11.10
CA PHE A 361 -1.63 28.71 10.95
C PHE A 361 -3.09 28.38 11.31
N THR A 362 -3.50 28.76 12.51
CA THR A 362 -4.80 28.33 13.06
C THR A 362 -5.98 28.96 12.31
N PRO A 363 -7.19 28.38 12.39
CA PRO A 363 -8.38 28.97 11.77
C PRO A 363 -8.69 30.38 12.32
N GLY A 364 -8.33 30.67 13.57
CA GLY A 364 -8.42 32.01 14.15
C GLY A 364 -7.51 33.01 13.41
N MET A 365 -6.26 32.62 13.16
CA MET A 365 -5.32 33.43 12.37
C MET A 365 -5.82 33.63 10.93
N SER A 366 -6.38 32.60 10.29
CA SER A 366 -7.02 32.75 8.98
C SER A 366 -8.10 33.84 8.99
N ARG A 367 -9.00 33.81 9.98
CA ARG A 367 -10.08 34.81 10.10
C ARG A 367 -9.55 36.22 10.31
N ILE A 368 -8.50 36.39 11.13
CA ILE A 368 -7.88 37.70 11.35
C ILE A 368 -7.34 38.27 10.03
N PHE A 369 -6.60 37.47 9.25
CA PHE A 369 -6.03 37.94 7.99
C PHE A 369 -7.08 38.11 6.89
N GLU A 370 -8.18 37.35 6.90
CA GLU A 370 -9.33 37.56 6.01
C GLU A 370 -10.09 38.86 6.28
N GLN A 371 -10.01 39.42 7.50
CA GLN A 371 -10.62 40.71 7.81
C GLN A 371 -9.87 41.90 7.21
N ILE A 372 -8.67 41.69 6.64
CA ILE A 372 -7.94 42.75 5.94
C ILE A 372 -8.54 42.88 4.52
N ASN A 373 -9.08 44.06 4.21
CA ASN A 373 -9.85 44.30 2.98
C ASN A 373 -9.02 44.08 1.70
N ASP A 374 -7.72 44.40 1.74
CA ASP A 374 -6.80 44.19 0.62
C ASP A 374 -5.97 42.91 0.82
N PRO A 375 -6.19 41.86 -0.01
CA PRO A 375 -5.46 40.60 0.12
C PRO A 375 -3.96 40.73 -0.18
N GLU A 376 -3.52 41.74 -0.94
CA GLU A 376 -2.10 41.97 -1.17
C GLU A 376 -1.42 42.57 0.06
N ILE A 377 -2.11 43.41 0.84
CA ILE A 377 -1.61 43.87 2.15
C ILE A 377 -1.45 42.68 3.10
N ALA A 378 -2.48 41.83 3.23
CA ALA A 378 -2.44 40.66 4.10
C ALA A 378 -1.26 39.73 3.76
N LYS A 379 -1.05 39.51 2.46
CA LYS A 379 0.07 38.73 1.91
C LYS A 379 1.41 39.37 2.24
N ASP A 380 1.58 40.68 1.98
CA ASP A 380 2.85 41.36 2.18
C ASP A 380 3.20 41.57 3.67
N ILE A 381 2.21 41.64 4.56
CA ILE A 381 2.43 41.56 6.02
C ILE A 381 3.08 40.22 6.38
N LEU A 382 2.58 39.10 5.85
CA LEU A 382 3.15 37.79 6.11
C LEU A 382 4.53 37.61 5.46
N VAL A 383 4.77 38.20 4.30
CA VAL A 383 6.12 38.24 3.69
C VAL A 383 7.07 38.97 4.64
N ALA A 384 6.69 40.16 5.08
CA ALA A 384 7.49 40.93 6.04
C ALA A 384 7.70 40.13 7.35
N ALA A 385 6.69 39.43 7.87
CA ALA A 385 6.83 38.61 9.07
C ALA A 385 7.92 37.55 8.90
N ARG A 386 7.94 36.84 7.76
CA ARG A 386 8.93 35.79 7.47
C ARG A 386 10.33 36.33 7.20
N GLU A 387 10.45 37.56 6.70
CA GLU A 387 11.75 38.22 6.54
C GLU A 387 12.38 38.63 7.88
N HIS A 388 11.57 38.93 8.90
CA HIS A 388 12.03 39.47 10.19
C HIS A 388 12.03 38.46 11.33
N ILE A 389 11.21 37.41 11.21
CA ILE A 389 11.03 36.37 12.23
C ILE A 389 11.33 35.01 11.60
N PRO A 390 12.32 34.26 12.13
CA PRO A 390 12.56 32.88 11.73
C PRO A 390 11.29 32.03 11.85
N ASP A 391 11.04 31.20 10.83
CA ASP A 391 9.84 30.34 10.75
C ASP A 391 9.51 29.58 12.08
N PRO A 392 10.47 28.98 12.83
CA PRO A 392 10.15 28.31 14.09
C PRO A 392 9.64 29.24 15.20
N GLU A 393 10.11 30.48 15.23
CA GLU A 393 9.64 31.50 16.17
C GLU A 393 8.26 32.00 15.75
N LEU A 394 8.05 32.22 14.45
CA LEU A 394 6.78 32.65 13.92
C LEU A 394 5.66 31.62 14.18
N VAL A 395 5.97 30.32 14.11
CA VAL A 395 5.06 29.24 14.53
C VAL A 395 4.63 29.38 15.98
N LYS A 396 5.56 29.71 16.89
CA LYS A 396 5.22 29.94 18.30
C LYS A 396 4.28 31.14 18.44
N LEU A 397 4.59 32.24 17.76
CA LEU A 397 3.78 33.47 17.80
C LEU A 397 2.37 33.30 17.23
N PHE A 398 2.18 32.44 16.21
CA PHE A 398 0.85 32.12 15.68
C PHE A 398 0.01 31.23 16.60
N ASN A 399 0.66 30.46 17.48
CA ASN A 399 0.00 29.49 18.34
C ASN A 399 -0.10 29.94 19.80
N ASP A 400 0.39 31.13 20.14
CA ASP A 400 0.27 31.72 21.48
C ASP A 400 -1.07 32.45 21.63
N PRO A 401 -2.01 31.95 22.45
CA PRO A 401 -3.30 32.60 22.66
C PRO A 401 -3.16 34.00 23.29
N GLY A 402 -2.10 34.25 24.07
CA GLY A 402 -1.84 35.54 24.70
C GLY A 402 -1.54 36.65 23.69
N LEU A 403 -1.10 36.30 22.47
CA LEU A 403 -0.75 37.24 21.41
C LEU A 403 -1.88 37.45 20.40
N GLU A 404 -2.98 36.71 20.50
CA GLU A 404 -4.16 36.86 19.63
C GLU A 404 -4.72 38.30 19.59
N PRO A 405 -4.75 39.07 20.71
CA PRO A 405 -5.17 40.48 20.67
C PRO A 405 -4.29 41.36 19.78
N ILE A 406 -2.98 41.10 19.76
CA ILE A 406 -2.03 41.86 18.94
C ILE A 406 -2.27 41.54 17.46
N TRP A 407 -2.44 40.27 17.11
CA TRP A 407 -2.81 39.86 15.75
C TRP A 407 -4.17 40.44 15.33
N SER A 408 -5.14 40.43 16.22
CA SER A 408 -6.50 40.95 15.96
C SER A 408 -6.55 42.47 15.78
N SER A 409 -5.49 43.20 16.16
CA SER A 409 -5.37 44.63 15.91
C SER A 409 -5.00 44.98 14.46
N LEU A 410 -4.44 44.02 13.70
CA LEU A 410 -3.96 44.25 12.34
C LEU A 410 -5.05 44.75 11.38
N PRO A 411 -6.26 44.15 11.31
CA PRO A 411 -7.29 44.60 10.38
C PRO A 411 -7.69 46.05 10.61
N ALA A 412 -7.89 46.46 11.87
CA ALA A 412 -8.20 47.85 12.20
C ALA A 412 -7.10 48.83 11.78
N LYS A 413 -5.82 48.42 11.91
CA LYS A 413 -4.66 49.24 11.54
C LYS A 413 -4.57 49.47 10.03
N PHE A 414 -4.88 48.45 9.23
CA PHE A 414 -4.67 48.48 7.78
C PHE A 414 -5.92 48.83 6.95
N ASN A 415 -7.14 48.61 7.47
CA ASN A 415 -8.37 48.85 6.70
C ASN A 415 -8.81 50.32 6.61
N ASN A 416 -8.47 51.15 7.60
CA ASN A 416 -9.06 52.49 7.70
C ASN A 416 -8.25 53.57 6.96
N ASN A 417 -6.92 53.57 7.09
CA ASN A 417 -6.09 54.70 6.65
C ASN A 417 -4.82 54.30 5.88
N TYR A 418 -4.63 53.02 5.56
CA TYR A 418 -3.42 52.54 4.91
C TYR A 418 -3.63 52.36 3.40
N ARG A 419 -3.47 53.45 2.63
CA ARG A 419 -3.54 53.40 1.16
C ARG A 419 -2.30 52.71 0.60
N TYR A 420 -2.36 51.39 0.45
CA TYR A 420 -1.23 50.58 0.01
C TYR A 420 -1.16 50.46 -1.51
N GLN A 421 0.03 50.64 -2.05
CA GLN A 421 0.39 50.21 -3.39
C GLN A 421 1.85 49.79 -3.36
N ARG A 422 2.10 48.48 -3.54
CA ARG A 422 3.43 47.86 -3.36
C ARG A 422 4.57 48.64 -4.00
N ASP A 423 4.37 49.05 -5.25
CA ASP A 423 5.38 49.70 -6.09
C ASP A 423 5.30 51.23 -6.09
N ALA A 424 4.61 51.84 -5.10
CA ALA A 424 4.54 53.29 -5.01
C ALA A 424 5.94 53.90 -4.75
N PRO A 425 6.23 55.08 -5.34
CA PRO A 425 7.45 55.84 -5.04
C PRO A 425 7.56 56.14 -3.54
N ALA A 426 8.78 56.09 -3.01
CA ALA A 426 9.04 56.26 -1.57
C ALA A 426 8.66 57.67 -1.05
N ASP A 427 8.55 58.64 -1.93
CA ASP A 427 8.18 60.04 -1.69
C ASP A 427 6.67 60.31 -1.88
N SER A 428 5.86 59.28 -2.17
CA SER A 428 4.41 59.44 -2.28
C SER A 428 3.81 59.73 -0.90
N GLY A 429 3.48 61.01 -0.63
CA GLY A 429 2.87 61.43 0.63
C GLY A 429 1.49 60.80 0.90
N LEU A 430 0.83 60.28 -0.14
CA LEU A 430 -0.54 59.73 -0.11
C LEU A 430 -0.60 58.20 -0.20
N LEU A 431 0.38 57.54 -0.82
CA LEU A 431 0.42 56.08 -0.99
C LEU A 431 1.57 55.48 -0.18
N ARG A 432 1.33 54.35 0.45
CA ARG A 432 2.34 53.61 1.21
C ARG A 432 2.83 52.44 0.38
N ASN A 433 4.14 52.30 0.27
CA ASN A 433 4.79 51.21 -0.46
C ASN A 433 5.18 50.04 0.48
N TYR A 434 5.84 49.03 -0.07
CA TYR A 434 6.29 47.87 0.70
C TYR A 434 7.24 48.23 1.86
N ASP A 435 8.17 49.16 1.65
CA ASP A 435 9.13 49.56 2.69
C ASP A 435 8.43 50.25 3.87
N ASN A 436 7.43 51.09 3.59
CA ASN A 436 6.58 51.66 4.64
C ASN A 436 5.84 50.57 5.42
N LEU A 437 5.31 49.55 4.72
CA LEU A 437 4.59 48.44 5.33
C LEU A 437 5.52 47.64 6.24
N SER A 438 6.69 47.26 5.71
CA SER A 438 7.73 46.54 6.43
C SER A 438 8.17 47.28 7.70
N MET A 439 8.35 48.60 7.64
CA MET A 439 8.70 49.42 8.82
C MET A 439 7.59 49.41 9.88
N VAL A 440 6.32 49.57 9.49
CA VAL A 440 5.18 49.51 10.43
C VAL A 440 5.04 48.12 11.04
N CYS A 441 5.24 47.08 10.22
CA CYS A 441 5.18 45.69 10.63
C CYS A 441 6.31 45.30 11.60
N LYS A 442 7.54 45.81 11.41
CA LYS A 442 8.66 45.60 12.34
C LYS A 442 8.28 45.95 13.78
N GLY A 443 7.66 47.12 14.00
CA GLY A 443 7.22 47.53 15.33
C GLY A 443 6.21 46.53 15.94
N ILE A 444 5.26 46.04 15.13
CA ILE A 444 4.27 45.05 15.59
C ILE A 444 4.92 43.70 15.90
N PHE A 445 5.87 43.26 15.06
CA PHE A 445 6.62 42.02 15.25
C PHE A 445 7.52 42.07 16.49
N GLU A 446 8.09 43.23 16.82
CA GLU A 446 8.81 43.44 18.08
C GLU A 446 7.87 43.37 19.28
N SER A 447 6.67 43.98 19.20
CA SER A 447 5.65 43.85 20.26
C SER A 447 5.21 42.40 20.47
N LEU A 448 5.02 41.64 19.39
CA LEU A 448 4.71 40.20 19.43
C LEU A 448 5.83 39.40 20.12
N ARG A 449 7.10 39.71 19.85
CA ARG A 449 8.24 39.06 20.50
C ARG A 449 8.37 39.37 21.99
N ARG A 450 7.99 40.58 22.40
CA ARG A 450 8.11 41.05 23.80
C ARG A 450 6.95 40.61 24.69
N GLY A 451 5.92 39.96 24.15
CA GLY A 451 4.79 39.45 24.94
C GLY A 451 3.72 40.48 25.29
N GLY A 452 3.78 41.68 24.68
CA GLY A 452 2.81 42.75 24.87
C GLY A 452 3.02 43.58 26.15
N ASP A 453 3.69 44.72 26.00
CA ASP A 453 3.18 45.98 26.55
C ASP A 453 3.05 46.92 25.34
N PRO A 454 1.87 47.54 25.11
CA PRO A 454 1.59 48.33 23.91
C PRO A 454 2.50 49.55 23.72
#